data_AF-A0A959C8J8-F1
#
_entry.id   AF-A0A959C8J8-F1
#
_cell.length_a   1.000
_cell.length_b   1.000
_cell.length_c   1.000
_cell.angle_alpha   90.00
_cell.angle_beta   90.00
_cell.angle_gamma   90.00
#
_symmetry.space_group_name_H-M   'P 1'
#
loop_
_entity.id
_entity.type
_entity.pdbx_description
1 polymer ?
#
loop_
_entity_poly.entity_id
_entity_poly.type
_entity_poly.pdbx_seq_one_letter_code
_entity_poly.pdbx_strand_id
1 'polypeptide(L)'
;FSDRLKSPLRLVHMPETTRRRADGRYAPSGQFVSFADGYPFLLIGQASLDDLNNRLTTPLPMDRFRPNFVFTGGHAFEEDGWGDFFIGDIPFRCVKPCARCIIPTIDQQTAQRAAEPLKTFATFRKRNNKILFGQNVIWTGEGDGRVHVGTSIKVAGESRKAAS
;
A
#
# COMPACT_ATOMS: atom_id res chain seq x y z
N PHE A 1 16.37 -21.40 -1.32
CA PHE A 1 16.10 -20.34 -2.31
C PHE A 1 16.84 -20.57 -3.63
N SER A 2 18.17 -20.72 -3.61
CA SER A 2 18.96 -20.98 -4.82
C SER A 2 18.50 -22.18 -5.65
N ASP A 3 18.25 -23.32 -5.01
CA ASP A 3 17.85 -24.54 -5.74
C ASP A 3 16.49 -24.41 -6.42
N ARG A 4 15.58 -23.63 -5.83
CA ARG A 4 14.22 -23.40 -6.34
C ARG A 4 14.21 -22.39 -7.49
N LEU A 5 15.05 -21.36 -7.41
CA LEU A 5 15.17 -20.28 -8.39
C LEU A 5 16.29 -20.51 -9.42
N LYS A 6 17.00 -21.65 -9.31
CA LYS A 6 18.10 -22.06 -10.20
C LYS A 6 19.16 -20.97 -10.38
N SER A 7 19.48 -20.25 -9.30
CA SER A 7 20.41 -19.13 -9.30
C SER A 7 21.12 -19.00 -7.95
N PRO A 8 22.42 -18.66 -7.90
CA PRO A 8 23.12 -18.44 -6.64
C PRO A 8 22.56 -17.21 -5.92
N LEU A 9 21.99 -17.41 -4.73
CA LEU A 9 21.26 -16.42 -3.95
C LEU A 9 21.61 -16.60 -2.47
N ARG A 10 21.59 -15.50 -1.72
CA ARG A 10 21.73 -15.52 -0.26
C ARG A 10 20.56 -14.77 0.37
N LEU A 11 20.01 -15.34 1.43
CA LEU A 11 19.07 -14.62 2.28
C LEU A 11 19.87 -13.68 3.19
N VAL A 12 19.46 -12.43 3.27
CA VAL A 12 20.10 -11.41 4.10
C VAL A 12 19.10 -10.83 5.09
N HIS A 13 19.60 -10.43 6.25
CA HIS A 13 18.84 -9.77 7.29
C HIS A 13 19.36 -8.34 7.47
N MET A 14 18.46 -7.37 7.61
CA MET A 14 18.84 -5.99 7.95
C MET A 14 18.73 -5.83 9.47
N PRO A 15 19.85 -5.75 10.21
CA PRO A 15 19.81 -5.59 11.66
C PRO A 15 19.27 -4.21 12.04
N GLU A 16 18.70 -4.09 13.24
CA GLU A 16 18.14 -2.83 13.78
C GLU A 16 19.16 -1.69 13.88
N THR A 17 20.45 -2.02 13.90
CA THR A 17 21.56 -1.05 13.82
C THR A 17 21.64 -0.35 12.46
N THR A 18 20.96 -0.86 11.43
CA THR A 18 20.92 -0.28 10.08
C THR A 18 19.82 0.76 9.98
N ARG A 19 20.19 1.98 9.58
CA ARG A 19 19.26 3.11 9.45
C ARG A 19 19.10 3.51 7.98
N ARG A 20 18.14 2.91 7.27
CA ARG A 20 17.76 3.31 5.91
C ARG A 20 16.58 4.27 5.97
N ARG A 21 16.80 5.54 5.62
CA ARG A 21 15.76 6.57 5.66
C ARG A 21 14.72 6.36 4.56
N ALA A 22 13.45 6.59 4.89
CA ALA A 22 12.40 6.79 3.89
C ALA A 22 12.65 8.09 3.09
N ASP A 23 11.95 8.27 1.97
CA ASP A 23 12.07 9.50 1.16
C ASP A 23 11.65 10.72 1.99
N GLY A 24 12.63 11.56 2.34
CA GLY A 24 12.46 12.72 3.23
C GLY A 24 11.51 13.79 2.72
N ARG A 25 11.13 13.77 1.43
CA ARG A 25 10.10 14.67 0.87
C ARG A 25 8.70 14.37 1.41
N TYR A 26 8.49 13.15 1.89
CA TYR A 26 7.18 12.59 2.16
C TYR A 26 7.10 12.00 3.58
N ALA A 27 8.23 11.56 4.13
CA ALA A 27 8.34 11.07 5.48
C ALA A 27 9.23 12.04 6.29
N PRO A 28 8.66 12.89 7.16
CA PRO A 28 9.46 13.80 7.97
C PRO A 28 10.49 13.03 8.82
N SER A 29 11.55 13.74 9.22
CA SER A 29 12.75 13.18 9.85
C SER A 29 12.45 12.12 10.91
N GLY A 30 13.00 10.91 10.76
CA GLY A 30 12.90 9.83 11.74
C GLY A 30 12.24 8.53 11.24
N GLN A 31 11.67 8.55 10.03
CA GLN A 31 11.08 7.35 9.43
C GLN A 31 12.15 6.49 8.74
N PHE A 32 12.31 5.26 9.20
CA PHE A 32 13.19 4.27 8.61
C PHE A 32 12.36 3.20 7.88
N VAL A 33 12.89 2.69 6.78
CA VAL A 33 12.32 1.55 6.04
C VAL A 33 13.35 0.44 5.98
N SER A 34 12.90 -0.81 6.02
CA SER A 34 13.76 -1.98 5.80
C SER A 34 14.00 -2.18 4.30
N PHE A 35 13.75 -3.37 3.76
CA PHE A 35 13.81 -3.64 2.32
C PHE A 35 12.54 -3.21 1.56
N ALA A 36 11.61 -2.49 2.20
CA ALA A 36 10.42 -1.95 1.55
C ALA A 36 10.79 -0.95 0.44
N ASP A 37 9.91 -0.84 -0.56
CA ASP A 37 10.16 -0.02 -1.77
C ASP A 37 10.23 1.48 -1.48
N GLY A 38 9.49 1.98 -0.49
CA GLY A 38 9.55 3.41 -0.17
C GLY A 38 8.86 3.88 1.10
N TYR A 39 7.81 3.19 1.57
CA TYR A 39 7.08 3.57 2.78
C TYR A 39 6.85 2.37 3.70
N PRO A 40 6.68 2.59 5.01
CA PRO A 40 6.51 1.51 5.98
C PRO A 40 5.22 0.71 5.78
N PHE A 41 4.13 1.39 5.39
CA PHE A 41 2.81 0.77 5.27
C PHE A 41 2.09 1.15 3.98
N LEU A 42 1.27 0.22 3.49
CA LEU A 42 0.28 0.42 2.43
C LEU A 42 -1.12 0.10 2.97
N LEU A 43 -2.06 1.03 2.77
CA LEU A 43 -3.47 0.92 3.13
C LEU A 43 -4.34 0.83 1.87
N ILE A 44 -5.28 -0.11 1.84
CA ILE A 44 -6.26 -0.27 0.76
C ILE A 44 -7.65 -0.57 1.33
N GLY A 45 -8.68 0.06 0.78
CA GLY A 45 -10.07 -0.25 1.14
C GLY A 45 -10.59 -1.50 0.44
N GLN A 46 -11.34 -2.34 1.15
CA GLN A 46 -12.03 -3.50 0.55
C GLN A 46 -12.99 -3.05 -0.55
N ALA A 47 -13.74 -1.96 -0.34
CA ALA A 47 -14.63 -1.38 -1.34
C ALA A 47 -13.89 -0.97 -2.65
N SER A 48 -12.64 -0.52 -2.53
CA SER A 48 -11.78 -0.18 -3.69
C SER A 48 -11.39 -1.42 -4.49
N LEU A 49 -11.14 -2.55 -3.81
CA LEU A 49 -10.90 -3.84 -4.47
C LEU A 49 -12.18 -4.39 -5.10
N ASP A 50 -13.32 -4.26 -4.43
CA ASP A 50 -14.60 -4.73 -4.94
C ASP A 50 -15.00 -3.97 -6.21
N ASP A 51 -14.82 -2.64 -6.25
CA ASP A 51 -15.04 -1.84 -7.46
C ASP A 51 -14.12 -2.28 -8.62
N LEU A 52 -12.84 -2.56 -8.33
CA LEU A 52 -11.94 -3.13 -9.35
C LEU A 52 -12.46 -4.48 -9.85
N ASN A 53 -12.84 -5.38 -8.95
CA ASN A 53 -13.27 -6.73 -9.29
C ASN A 53 -14.57 -6.74 -10.10
N ASN A 54 -15.47 -5.78 -9.88
CA ASN A 54 -16.67 -5.60 -10.70
C ASN A 54 -16.36 -5.17 -12.15
N ARG A 55 -15.14 -4.70 -12.42
CA ARG A 55 -14.66 -4.32 -13.76
C ARG A 55 -13.82 -5.41 -14.42
N LEU A 56 -13.49 -6.47 -13.69
CA LEU A 56 -12.65 -7.57 -14.17
C LEU A 56 -13.50 -8.78 -14.56
N THR A 57 -13.06 -9.50 -15.58
CA THR A 57 -13.66 -10.80 -15.92
C THR A 57 -13.40 -11.86 -14.85
N THR A 58 -12.21 -11.81 -14.24
CA THR A 58 -11.81 -12.70 -13.14
C THR A 58 -11.44 -11.84 -11.94
N PRO A 59 -12.14 -11.97 -10.80
CA PRO A 59 -11.80 -11.25 -9.58
C PRO A 59 -10.39 -11.58 -9.10
N LEU A 60 -9.73 -10.59 -8.51
CA LEU A 60 -8.41 -10.71 -7.92
C LEU A 60 -8.47 -10.59 -6.39
N PRO A 61 -7.64 -11.36 -5.68
CA PRO A 61 -7.49 -11.24 -4.23
C PRO A 61 -6.68 -9.99 -3.84
N MET A 62 -6.89 -9.51 -2.61
CA MET A 62 -6.22 -8.33 -2.05
C MET A 62 -4.69 -8.51 -1.95
N ASP A 63 -4.21 -9.74 -1.74
CA ASP A 63 -2.79 -10.07 -1.60
C ASP A 63 -1.95 -9.73 -2.84
N ARG A 64 -2.58 -9.59 -4.03
CA ARG A 64 -1.95 -9.07 -5.26
C ARG A 64 -1.34 -7.69 -5.07
N PHE A 65 -1.96 -6.87 -4.22
CA PHE A 65 -1.56 -5.48 -4.02
C PHE A 65 -0.60 -5.30 -2.85
N ARG A 66 -0.45 -6.34 -2.01
CA ARG A 66 0.46 -6.41 -0.85
C ARG A 66 0.25 -5.28 0.17
N PRO A 67 -1.00 -4.93 0.56
CA PRO A 67 -1.19 -3.95 1.63
C PRO A 67 -0.74 -4.51 2.98
N ASN A 68 -0.41 -3.61 3.89
CA ASN A 68 -0.25 -3.92 5.30
C ASN A 68 -1.60 -3.81 6.04
N PHE A 69 -2.43 -2.85 5.62
CA PHE A 69 -3.74 -2.59 6.22
C PHE A 69 -4.83 -2.69 5.16
N VAL A 70 -5.86 -3.45 5.48
CA VAL A 70 -7.11 -3.52 4.71
C VAL A 70 -8.23 -3.05 5.61
N PHE A 71 -8.97 -2.03 5.16
CA PHE A 71 -10.13 -1.54 5.90
C PHE A 71 -11.44 -1.88 5.18
N THR A 72 -12.52 -1.94 5.94
CA THR A 72 -13.88 -2.21 5.44
C THR A 72 -14.80 -1.04 5.79
N GLY A 73 -15.96 -0.97 5.12
CA GLY A 73 -16.82 0.21 5.14
C GLY A 73 -16.36 1.30 4.17
N GLY A 74 -17.05 2.43 4.18
CA GLY A 74 -16.78 3.58 3.30
C GLY A 74 -17.12 3.33 1.84
N HIS A 75 -16.69 4.26 0.98
CA HIS A 75 -16.86 4.17 -0.47
C HIS A 75 -15.58 3.69 -1.17
N ALA A 76 -15.74 3.18 -2.41
CA ALA A 76 -14.58 2.81 -3.23
C ALA A 76 -13.65 4.02 -3.44
N PHE A 77 -12.36 3.80 -3.19
CA PHE A 77 -11.27 4.78 -3.31
C PHE A 77 -11.34 5.95 -2.33
N GLU A 78 -12.16 5.88 -1.28
CA GLU A 78 -12.26 6.93 -0.28
C GLU A 78 -10.92 7.23 0.40
N GLU A 79 -10.03 6.23 0.51
CA GLU A 79 -8.68 6.40 1.04
C GLU A 79 -7.86 7.44 0.28
N ASP A 80 -8.18 7.73 -0.98
CA ASP A 80 -7.50 8.76 -1.78
C ASP A 80 -7.62 10.17 -1.17
N GLY A 81 -8.68 10.42 -0.41
CA GLY A 81 -8.93 11.70 0.25
C GLY A 81 -8.39 11.78 1.68
N TRP A 82 -7.86 10.68 2.23
CA TRP A 82 -7.46 10.64 3.64
C TRP A 82 -6.16 11.42 3.86
N GLY A 83 -6.14 12.19 4.95
CA GLY A 83 -4.94 12.84 5.49
C GLY A 83 -4.46 12.10 6.73
N ASP A 84 -4.71 12.70 7.89
CA ASP A 84 -4.46 12.06 9.18
C ASP A 84 -5.63 11.16 9.57
N PHE A 85 -5.32 10.01 10.16
CA PHE A 85 -6.32 9.06 10.64
C PHE A 85 -5.79 8.28 11.83
N PHE A 86 -6.70 7.60 12.52
CA PHE A 86 -6.40 6.77 13.67
C PHE A 86 -6.92 5.36 13.46
N ILE A 87 -6.14 4.36 13.87
CA ILE A 87 -6.61 2.99 14.05
C ILE A 87 -6.70 2.78 15.56
N GLY A 88 -7.91 2.84 16.11
CA GLY A 88 -8.11 2.99 17.55
C GLY A 88 -7.59 4.35 18.00
N ASP A 89 -6.60 4.37 18.89
CA ASP A 89 -5.94 5.60 19.35
C ASP A 89 -4.54 5.79 18.71
N ILE A 90 -4.14 4.90 17.81
CA ILE A 90 -2.81 4.95 17.17
C ILE A 90 -2.85 5.87 15.93
N PRO A 91 -2.02 6.93 15.88
CA PRO A 91 -2.09 7.92 14.81
C PRO A 91 -1.28 7.51 13.58
N PHE A 92 -1.85 7.73 12.41
CA PHE A 92 -1.25 7.50 11.11
C PHE A 92 -1.52 8.67 10.18
N ARG A 93 -0.71 8.76 9.11
CA ARG A 93 -0.87 9.74 8.05
C ARG A 93 -0.77 9.06 6.70
N CYS A 94 -1.76 9.29 5.84
CA CYS A 94 -1.66 9.04 4.41
C CYS A 94 -0.72 10.08 3.79
N VAL A 95 0.30 9.60 3.09
CA VAL A 95 1.40 10.44 2.61
C VAL A 95 1.32 10.65 1.11
N LYS A 96 1.04 9.59 0.36
CA LYS A 96 0.85 9.69 -1.09
C LYS A 96 0.14 8.48 -1.69
N PRO A 97 -0.56 8.66 -2.83
CA PRO A 97 -1.09 7.55 -3.61
C PRO A 97 -0.01 6.55 -4.03
N CYS A 98 -0.35 5.26 -3.99
CA CYS A 98 0.54 4.18 -4.38
C CYS A 98 0.48 3.96 -5.91
N ALA A 99 1.57 4.32 -6.59
CA ALA A 99 1.73 4.02 -8.00
C ALA A 99 2.03 2.53 -8.20
N ARG A 100 1.17 1.82 -8.94
CA ARG A 100 1.32 0.38 -9.16
C ARG A 100 2.32 0.08 -10.28
N CYS A 101 3.30 -0.76 -9.95
CA CYS A 101 4.20 -1.39 -10.90
C CYS A 101 3.56 -2.67 -11.48
N ILE A 102 4.35 -3.49 -12.19
CA ILE A 102 3.89 -4.76 -12.81
C ILE A 102 3.56 -5.88 -11.82
N ILE A 103 4.00 -5.78 -10.57
CA ILE A 103 3.91 -6.88 -9.59
C ILE A 103 2.49 -7.43 -9.39
N PRO A 104 1.41 -6.60 -9.32
CA PRO A 104 0.05 -7.12 -9.20
C PRO A 104 -0.42 -7.99 -10.36
N THR A 105 0.27 -7.95 -11.51
CA THR A 105 -0.10 -8.77 -12.68
C THR A 105 0.50 -10.17 -12.64
N ILE A 106 1.27 -10.49 -11.60
CA ILE A 106 1.89 -11.80 -11.39
C ILE A 106 1.00 -12.61 -10.46
N ASP A 107 0.60 -13.80 -10.91
CA ASP A 107 -0.05 -14.77 -10.06
C ASP A 107 0.95 -15.32 -9.04
N GLN A 108 0.65 -15.16 -7.75
CA GLN A 108 1.55 -15.55 -6.66
C GLN A 108 1.69 -17.07 -6.47
N GLN A 109 0.73 -17.87 -6.96
CA GLN A 109 0.77 -19.33 -6.88
C GLN A 109 1.49 -19.92 -8.10
N THR A 110 1.22 -19.39 -9.29
CA THR A 110 1.75 -19.95 -10.55
C THR A 110 2.98 -19.22 -11.09
N ALA A 111 3.29 -18.03 -10.56
CA ALA A 111 4.29 -17.09 -11.07
C ALA A 111 4.03 -16.61 -12.51
N GLN A 112 2.84 -16.88 -13.07
CA GLN A 112 2.49 -16.44 -14.41
C GLN A 112 2.10 -14.97 -14.43
N ARG A 113 2.51 -14.27 -15.49
CA ARG A 113 2.20 -12.86 -15.69
C ARG A 113 1.00 -12.69 -16.62
N ALA A 114 0.09 -11.80 -16.25
CA ALA A 114 -1.03 -11.35 -17.06
C ALA A 114 -0.94 -9.84 -17.37
N ALA A 115 -1.90 -9.33 -18.15
CA ALA A 115 -2.09 -7.90 -18.38
C ALA A 115 -2.90 -7.22 -17.26
N GLU A 116 -3.81 -7.95 -16.63
CA GLU A 116 -4.62 -7.48 -15.51
C GLU A 116 -3.83 -7.50 -14.20
N PRO A 117 -4.12 -6.61 -13.23
CA PRO A 117 -5.17 -5.58 -13.25
C PRO A 117 -4.76 -4.25 -13.92
N LEU A 118 -3.52 -4.13 -14.40
CA LEU A 118 -3.01 -2.85 -14.91
C LEU A 118 -3.77 -2.35 -16.14
N LYS A 119 -4.18 -3.26 -17.03
CA LYS A 119 -5.00 -2.91 -18.19
C LYS A 119 -6.32 -2.27 -17.77
N THR A 120 -7.06 -2.91 -16.86
CA THR A 120 -8.33 -2.37 -16.36
C THR A 120 -8.13 -1.07 -15.60
N PHE A 121 -7.14 -1.00 -14.70
CA PHE A 121 -6.83 0.24 -14.01
C PHE A 121 -6.49 1.41 -14.94
N ALA A 122 -5.81 1.15 -16.06
CA ALA A 122 -5.44 2.21 -17.00
C ALA A 122 -6.67 2.99 -17.53
N THR A 123 -7.86 2.38 -17.49
CA THR A 123 -9.11 2.98 -17.96
C THR A 123 -9.72 4.01 -17.00
N PHE A 124 -9.45 3.91 -15.69
CA PHE A 124 -10.15 4.74 -14.68
C PHE A 124 -9.28 5.22 -13.50
N ARG A 125 -8.09 4.63 -13.31
CA ARG A 125 -7.15 4.96 -12.23
C ARG A 125 -5.82 5.52 -12.71
N LYS A 126 -5.72 5.88 -14.00
CA LYS A 126 -4.53 6.53 -14.57
C LYS A 126 -4.54 8.04 -14.30
N ARG A 127 -3.49 8.56 -13.67
CA ARG A 127 -3.24 9.99 -13.41
C ARG A 127 -1.76 10.29 -13.64
N ASN A 128 -1.44 11.34 -14.39
CA ASN A 128 -0.05 11.75 -14.69
C ASN A 128 0.85 10.56 -15.12
N ASN A 129 0.34 9.73 -16.04
CA ASN A 129 0.97 8.49 -16.54
C ASN A 129 1.26 7.39 -15.50
N LYS A 130 0.65 7.45 -14.32
CA LYS A 130 0.74 6.43 -13.27
C LYS A 130 -0.62 5.82 -13.00
N ILE A 131 -0.65 4.51 -12.74
CA ILE A 131 -1.83 3.82 -12.24
C ILE A 131 -1.80 3.89 -10.71
N LEU A 132 -2.87 4.39 -10.09
CA LEU A 132 -2.92 4.63 -8.63
C LEU A 132 -3.92 3.70 -7.95
N PHE A 133 -3.47 2.95 -6.94
CA PHE A 133 -4.32 2.10 -6.12
C PHE A 133 -3.73 1.88 -4.73
N GLY A 134 -4.46 2.30 -3.69
CA GLY A 134 -4.01 2.32 -2.30
C GLY A 134 -3.22 3.57 -1.92
N GLN A 135 -3.01 3.76 -0.63
CA GLN A 135 -2.27 4.88 -0.04
C GLN A 135 -1.03 4.40 0.72
N ASN A 136 0.10 5.07 0.48
CA ASN A 136 1.27 4.90 1.31
C ASN A 136 1.06 5.64 2.63
N VAL A 137 1.33 4.96 3.73
CA VAL A 137 1.02 5.43 5.09
C VAL A 137 2.28 5.40 5.94
N ILE A 138 2.38 6.39 6.83
CA ILE A 138 3.36 6.41 7.91
C ILE A 138 2.66 6.40 9.27
N TRP A 139 3.28 5.77 10.25
CA TRP A 139 2.89 5.88 11.64
C TRP A 139 3.47 7.16 12.23
N THR A 140 2.66 7.96 12.93
CA THR A 140 3.08 9.28 13.45
C THR A 140 3.16 9.32 14.98
N GLY A 141 3.05 8.17 15.65
CA GLY A 141 3.20 8.05 17.10
C GLY A 141 4.65 7.92 17.55
N GLU A 142 4.82 7.85 18.87
CA GLU A 142 6.10 7.63 19.55
C GLU A 142 6.07 6.30 20.32
N GLY A 143 7.25 5.74 20.62
CA GLY A 143 7.39 4.53 21.43
C GLY A 143 6.97 3.25 20.70
N ASP A 144 6.00 2.53 21.24
CA ASP A 144 5.42 1.32 20.66
C ASP A 144 3.94 1.51 20.36
N GLY A 145 3.50 1.05 19.18
CA GLY A 145 2.09 1.06 18.77
C GLY A 145 1.60 -0.35 18.44
N ARG A 146 0.41 -0.72 18.92
CA ARG A 146 -0.24 -2.00 18.57
C ARG A 146 -1.60 -1.72 17.96
N VAL A 147 -1.87 -2.36 16.83
CA VAL A 147 -3.16 -2.34 16.15
C VAL A 147 -3.68 -3.77 16.01
N HIS A 148 -5.00 -3.93 16.05
CA HIS A 148 -5.66 -5.23 15.97
C HIS A 148 -6.69 -5.24 14.83
N VAL A 149 -6.91 -6.41 14.24
CA VAL A 149 -8.02 -6.60 13.30
C VAL A 149 -9.34 -6.34 14.04
N GLY A 150 -10.26 -5.64 13.38
CA GLY A 150 -11.55 -5.23 13.98
C GLY A 150 -11.49 -3.90 14.72
N THR A 151 -10.32 -3.28 14.90
CA THR A 151 -10.21 -1.93 15.45
C THR A 151 -10.77 -0.90 14.46
N SER A 152 -11.63 0.01 14.96
CA SER A 152 -12.24 1.06 14.15
C SER A 152 -11.22 2.06 13.62
N ILE A 153 -11.43 2.52 12.39
CA ILE A 153 -10.67 3.64 11.81
C ILE A 153 -11.47 4.93 11.96
N LYS A 154 -10.79 6.00 12.36
CA LYS A 154 -11.34 7.36 12.39
C LYS A 154 -10.46 8.28 11.55
N VAL A 155 -11.02 8.87 10.50
CA VAL A 155 -10.32 9.87 9.70
C VAL A 155 -10.43 11.22 10.40
N ALA A 156 -9.30 11.86 10.71
CA ALA A 156 -9.31 13.22 11.21
C ALA A 156 -9.73 14.12 10.04
N GLY A 157 -10.76 14.96 10.24
CA GLY A 157 -11.44 15.73 9.18
C GLY A 157 -10.51 16.37 8.13
N GLU A 158 -11.02 16.48 6.91
CA GLU A 158 -10.29 16.69 5.64
C GLU A 158 -9.15 17.72 5.68
N SER A 159 -7.99 17.38 5.08
CA SER A 159 -7.12 18.38 4.45
C SER A 159 -6.03 17.80 3.53
N ARG A 160 -6.26 17.82 2.22
CA ARG A 160 -5.75 18.80 1.23
C ARG A 160 -5.99 18.23 -0.18
N LYS A 161 -6.61 19.03 -1.06
CA LYS A 161 -6.66 18.75 -2.50
C LYS A 161 -5.24 18.46 -2.99
N ALA A 162 -5.04 17.27 -3.58
CA ALA A 162 -3.80 16.90 -4.22
C ALA A 162 -3.40 18.00 -5.22
N ALA A 163 -2.18 18.53 -5.08
CA ALA A 163 -1.61 19.40 -6.08
C ALA A 163 -1.58 18.65 -7.43
N SER A 164 -2.09 19.33 -8.45
CA SER A 164 -2.18 18.92 -9.86
C SER A 164 -0.93 18.26 -10.42
#